data_AF-A0A2W1B049-F1
#
_entry.id   AF-A0A2W1B049-F1
#
_cell.length_a   1.000
_cell.length_b   1.000
_cell.length_c   1.000
_cell.angle_alpha   90.00
_cell.angle_beta   90.00
_cell.angle_gamma   90.00
#
_symmetry.space_group_name_H-M   'P 1'
#
loop_
_entity.id
_entity.type
_entity.pdbx_description
1 polymer ?
#
loop_
_entity_poly.entity_id
_entity_poly.type
_entity_poly.pdbx_seq_one_letter_code
_entity_poly.pdbx_strand_id
1 'polypeptide(L)' 'MTGPSVVCAWCKTLLSSGTEPASHGVCPRCLQQHLGLEQEMVEAAEGTRLRQITDLPTGSDVTKRSA' A
#
# COMPACT_ATOMS: atom_id res chain seq x y z
N MET A 1 17.30 7.02 -10.00
CA MET A 1 16.45 6.06 -9.28
C MET A 1 17.32 4.85 -8.97
N THR A 2 17.76 4.67 -7.72
CA THR A 2 18.63 3.53 -7.32
C THR A 2 17.98 2.82 -6.15
N GLY A 3 16.89 2.10 -6.45
CA GLY A 3 16.33 1.09 -5.55
C GLY A 3 17.02 -0.26 -5.77
N PRO A 4 16.80 -1.25 -4.89
CA PRO A 4 17.31 -2.60 -5.09
C PRO A 4 16.67 -3.26 -6.31
N SER A 5 17.37 -4.21 -6.93
CA SER A 5 16.75 -5.09 -7.92
C SER A 5 15.65 -5.91 -7.25
N VAL A 6 14.58 -6.22 -7.97
CA VAL A 6 13.48 -7.05 -7.45
C VAL A 6 13.31 -8.26 -8.35
N VAL A 7 13.45 -9.45 -7.78
CA VAL A 7 13.31 -10.73 -8.50
C VAL A 7 12.14 -11.54 -7.97
N CYS A 8 11.46 -12.28 -8.83
CA CYS A 8 10.37 -13.17 -8.42
C CYS A 8 10.92 -14.31 -7.56
N ALA A 9 10.34 -14.53 -6.38
CA ALA A 9 10.76 -15.57 -5.46
C ALA A 9 10.65 -16.98 -6.07
N TRP A 10 9.63 -17.22 -6.91
CA TRP A 10 9.34 -18.50 -7.54
C TRP A 10 10.12 -18.74 -8.84
N CYS A 11 9.85 -17.94 -9.88
CA CYS A 11 10.40 -18.20 -11.22
C CYS A 11 11.69 -17.44 -11.54
N LYS A 12 12.23 -16.67 -10.59
CA LYS A 12 13.46 -15.86 -10.72
C LYS A 12 13.44 -14.78 -11.81
N THR A 13 12.29 -14.49 -12.40
CA THR A 13 12.10 -13.39 -13.35
C THR A 13 12.39 -12.04 -12.68
N LEU A 14 13.14 -11.17 -13.37
CA LEU A 14 13.39 -9.80 -12.94
C LEU A 14 12.10 -8.96 -13.06
N LEU A 15 11.67 -8.37 -11.95
CA LEU A 15 10.48 -7.51 -11.86
C LEU A 15 10.84 -6.04 -11.94
N SER A 16 11.97 -5.66 -11.35
CA SER A 16 12.49 -4.31 -11.39
C SER A 16 14.01 -4.35 -11.37
N SER A 17 14.63 -3.56 -12.25
CA SER A 17 16.09 -3.39 -12.28
C SER A 17 16.53 -2.44 -11.17
N GLY A 18 17.65 -2.77 -10.53
CA GLY A 18 18.19 -1.99 -9.43
C GLY A 18 19.57 -2.49 -9.02
N THR A 19 20.05 -2.06 -7.86
CA THR A 19 21.34 -2.50 -7.32
C THR A 19 21.21 -3.70 -6.39
N GLU A 20 22.31 -4.40 -6.16
CA GLU A 20 22.39 -5.40 -5.09
C GLU A 20 22.35 -4.72 -3.71
N PRO A 21 21.83 -5.38 -2.66
CA PRO A 21 21.25 -6.72 -2.68
C PRO A 21 19.84 -6.76 -3.30
N ALA A 22 19.56 -7.83 -4.05
CA ALA A 22 18.23 -8.06 -4.62
C ALA A 22 17.16 -8.31 -3.54
N SER A 23 16.02 -7.64 -3.69
CA SER A 23 14.78 -7.93 -2.97
C SER A 23 13.93 -8.96 -3.71
N HIS A 24 12.99 -9.59 -3.01
CA HIS A 24 12.09 -10.59 -3.59
C HIS A 24 10.65 -10.08 -3.69
N GLY A 25 10.02 -10.34 -4.82
CA GLY A 25 8.59 -10.11 -5.06
C GLY A 25 7.91 -11.32 -5.72
N VAL A 26 6.71 -11.13 -6.24
CA VAL A 26 5.91 -12.19 -6.89
C VAL A 26 5.44 -11.68 -8.24
N CYS A 27 5.77 -12.38 -9.33
CA CYS A 27 5.28 -12.01 -10.66
C CYS A 27 3.79 -12.35 -10.81
N PRO A 28 3.03 -11.64 -11.68
CA PRO A 28 1.59 -11.91 -11.87
C PRO A 28 1.29 -13.37 -12.24
N ARG A 29 2.15 -14.00 -13.05
CA ARG A 29 2.01 -15.41 -13.43
C ARG A 29 2.11 -16.33 -12.20
N CYS A 30 3.13 -16.16 -11.37
CA CYS A 30 3.30 -16.97 -10.16
C CYS A 30 2.22 -16.66 -9.12
N LEU A 31 1.76 -15.41 -9.04
CA LEU A 31 0.64 -15.02 -8.19
C LEU A 31 -0.62 -15.80 -8.56
N GLN A 32 -0.96 -15.84 -9.84
CA GLN A 32 -2.11 -16.59 -10.35
C GLN A 32 -1.94 -18.10 -10.15
N GLN A 33 -0.76 -18.65 -10.45
CA GLN A 33 -0.49 -20.09 -10.38
C GLN A 33 -0.45 -20.64 -8.95
N HIS A 34 0.05 -19.87 -7.98
CA HIS A 34 0.28 -20.36 -6.62
C HIS A 34 -0.73 -19.85 -5.60
N LEU A 35 -1.31 -18.66 -5.79
CA LEU A 35 -2.24 -18.07 -4.83
C LEU A 35 -3.70 -18.05 -5.31
N GLY A 36 -3.97 -18.45 -6.57
CA GLY A 36 -5.33 -18.55 -7.09
C GLY A 36 -6.11 -17.24 -7.06
N LEU A 37 -5.40 -16.10 -7.00
CA LEU A 37 -6.02 -14.78 -7.01
C LEU A 37 -6.46 -14.48 -8.44
N GLU A 38 -7.76 -14.64 -8.72
CA GLU A 38 -8.37 -14.07 -9.90
C GLU A 38 -8.27 -12.53 -9.80
N GLN A 39 -7.75 -11.88 -10.85
CA GLN A 39 -7.56 -10.44 -10.87
C GLN A 39 -8.93 -9.75 -10.97
N GLU A 40 -9.55 -9.44 -9.83
CA GLU A 40 -10.48 -8.31 -9.78
C GLU A 40 -9.61 -7.03 -9.83
N MET A 41 -9.45 -6.49 -11.04
CA MET A 41 -8.81 -5.21 -11.29
C MET A 41 -9.42 -4.13 -10.38
N VAL A 42 -8.60 -3.59 -9.48
CA VAL A 42 -8.94 -2.40 -8.71
C VAL A 42 -8.74 -1.17 -9.59
N GLU A 43 -9.77 -0.80 -10.36
CA GLU A 43 -9.95 0.58 -10.81
C GLU A 43 -10.48 1.42 -9.63
N ALA A 44 -9.58 1.81 -8.72
CA ALA A 44 -9.89 2.77 -7.65
C ALA A 44 -8.80 3.84 -7.53
N ALA A 45 -8.43 4.42 -8.66
CA ALA A 45 -8.02 5.81 -8.76
C ALA A 45 -8.89 6.30 -9.91
N GLU A 46 -9.93 7.13 -9.74
CA GLU A 46 -9.88 8.49 -9.23
C GLU A 46 -11.30 8.84 -8.72
N GLY A 47 -11.47 9.31 -7.47
CA GLY A 47 -12.75 9.90 -7.09
C GLY A 47 -13.12 9.94 -5.61
N THR A 48 -12.46 9.20 -4.73
CA THR A 48 -12.80 9.26 -3.30
C THR A 48 -12.10 10.44 -2.63
N ARG A 49 -12.71 11.62 -2.76
CA ARG A 49 -12.39 12.82 -1.97
C ARG A 49 -12.53 12.48 -0.48
N LEU A 50 -11.41 12.16 0.18
CA LEU A 50 -11.33 12.09 1.64
C LEU A 50 -11.90 13.39 2.22
N ARG A 51 -13.02 13.27 2.95
CA ARG A 51 -13.56 14.39 3.73
C ARG A 51 -12.52 14.77 4.78
N GLN A 52 -12.03 16.00 4.69
CA GLN A 52 -11.14 16.57 5.70
C GLN A 52 -11.84 16.57 7.05
N ILE A 53 -11.17 16.02 8.06
CA ILE A 53 -11.60 15.97 9.47
C ILE A 53 -11.36 17.33 10.15
N THR A 54 -11.64 18.44 9.47
CA THR A 54 -11.30 19.78 9.96
C THR A 54 -12.42 20.47 10.74
N ASP A 55 -13.57 19.84 10.89
CA ASP A 55 -14.68 20.36 11.71
C ASP A 55 -14.80 19.65 13.07
N LEU A 56 -13.68 19.43 13.77
CA LEU A 56 -13.78 19.31 15.23
C LEU A 56 -13.92 20.73 15.80
N PRO A 57 -15.06 21.09 16.43
CA PRO A 57 -15.15 22.34 17.17
C PRO A 57 -14.12 22.30 18.30
N THR A 58 -13.06 23.09 18.14
CA THR A 58 -12.09 23.36 19.19
C THR A 58 -12.73 24.36 20.14
N GLY A 59 -13.39 23.84 21.17
CA GLY A 59 -13.76 24.63 22.35
C GLY A 59 -15.13 24.27 22.91
N SER A 60 -15.15 23.83 24.17
CA SER A 60 -15.48 24.72 25.29
C SER A 60 -15.69 23.93 26.58
N ASP A 61 -15.10 24.43 27.67
CA ASP A 61 -15.59 24.34 29.05
C ASP A 61 -15.76 22.95 29.71
N VAL A 62 -14.68 22.44 30.31
CA VAL A 62 -14.79 21.64 31.55
C VAL A 62 -14.72 22.62 32.72
N THR A 63 -15.87 23.16 33.11
CA THR A 63 -16.00 23.95 34.33
C THR A 63 -15.76 23.03 35.53
N LYS A 64 -14.73 23.36 36.32
CA LYS A 64 -14.41 22.75 37.61
C LYS A 64 -15.67 22.64 38.49
N ARG A 65 -16.05 21.42 38.90
CA ARG A 65 -16.78 21.20 40.16
C ARG A 65 -15.87 20.45 41.10
N SER A 66 -15.26 21.15 42.04
CA SER A 66 -14.68 20.60 43.28
C SER A 66 -14.29 21.77 44.19
N ALA A 67 -15.16 22.10 45.13
CA ALA A 67 -14.91 22.52 46.53
C ALA A 67 -16.22 23.03 47.12
#